data_AF-A0A7S0D7G8-F1
#
_entry.id   AF-A0A7S0D7G8-F1
#
_cell.length_a   1.000
_cell.length_b   1.000
_cell.length_c   1.000
_cell.angle_alpha   90.00
_cell.angle_beta   90.00
_cell.angle_gamma   90.00
#
_symmetry.space_group_name_H-M   'P 1'
#
loop_
_entity.id
_entity.type
_entity.pdbx_description
1 polymer ?
#
loop_
_entity_poly.entity_id
_entity_poly.type
_entity_poly.pdbx_seq_one_letter_code
_entity_poly.pdbx_strand_id
1 'polypeptide(L)'
;MYVSLNFGFDIPKKAKKPKKVPKDSWFERLTNDELKSLCKSAKLRLSGTKPELVARLQENEGTARFGVESKPGRWSFKAEDFNPGTVGVTLDELKSECKDAGISSTGTKFKLVERLVQHANGTGAPKRAANVMLNPDGSTAYDENGNAVVKKRKPSTVRPDVNKVEARMMSKIFVDKSKWSNMKWKEHTNAVCEEGEKIITAEVVNKPHFKLRDPIAYDVCINVLDPISRAWDSTALTGQGRSSYALSELVNTVEWLVEEGKPAGDMPALEEERKREEKFLTSRREAKALCEKLRAQYKRWVTI
;
A
#
# COMPACT_ATOMS: atom_id res chain seq x y z
N MET A 1 -37.09 48.81 -26.67
CA MET A 1 -36.57 47.71 -27.50
C MET A 1 -35.21 47.31 -26.95
N TYR A 2 -35.11 46.14 -26.32
CA TYR A 2 -33.83 45.49 -26.05
C TYR A 2 -34.02 44.00 -26.35
N VAL A 3 -33.45 43.55 -27.45
CA VAL A 3 -33.50 42.16 -27.92
C VAL A 3 -32.25 41.47 -27.38
N SER A 4 -32.40 40.57 -26.42
CA SER A 4 -31.31 39.73 -25.94
C SER A 4 -31.12 38.55 -26.91
N LEU A 5 -30.00 38.57 -27.63
CA LEU A 5 -29.54 37.49 -28.50
C LEU A 5 -28.90 36.38 -27.65
N ASN A 6 -29.63 35.29 -27.42
CA ASN A 6 -29.09 34.06 -26.84
C ASN A 6 -28.29 33.29 -27.92
N PHE A 7 -26.96 33.40 -27.88
CA PHE A 7 -26.07 32.51 -28.64
C PHE A 7 -26.00 31.14 -27.95
N GLY A 8 -26.81 30.20 -28.44
CA GLY A 8 -26.71 28.79 -28.08
C GLY A 8 -25.52 28.13 -28.79
N PHE A 9 -24.44 27.89 -28.06
CA PHE A 9 -23.38 26.98 -28.50
C PHE A 9 -23.85 25.54 -28.27
N ASP A 10 -24.33 24.88 -29.33
CA ASP A 10 -24.62 23.44 -29.32
C ASP A 10 -23.31 22.64 -29.22
N ILE A 11 -23.00 22.18 -28.01
CA ILE A 11 -21.90 21.25 -27.78
C ILE A 11 -22.33 19.86 -28.29
N PRO A 12 -21.63 19.26 -29.27
CA PRO A 12 -22.02 17.96 -29.81
C PRO A 12 -21.93 16.88 -28.72
N LYS A 13 -23.08 16.26 -28.42
CA LYS A 13 -23.20 15.15 -27.48
C LYS A 13 -22.34 13.97 -27.97
N LYS A 14 -21.22 13.71 -27.28
CA LYS A 14 -20.35 12.55 -27.54
C LYS A 14 -21.19 11.26 -27.49
N ALA A 15 -21.11 10.47 -28.56
CA ALA A 15 -21.79 9.18 -28.67
C ALA A 15 -21.50 8.29 -27.44
N LYS A 16 -22.58 7.85 -26.77
CA LYS A 16 -22.47 6.89 -25.65
C LYS A 16 -21.85 5.60 -26.18
N LYS A 17 -20.65 5.27 -25.72
CA LYS A 17 -20.03 3.96 -25.99
C LYS A 17 -20.99 2.85 -25.53
N PRO A 18 -21.14 1.76 -26.29
CA PRO A 18 -21.99 0.65 -25.90
C PRO A 18 -21.56 0.11 -24.54
N LYS A 19 -22.53 -0.04 -23.63
CA LYS A 19 -22.28 -0.65 -22.31
C LYS A 19 -21.83 -2.09 -22.54
N LYS A 20 -20.61 -2.43 -22.10
CA LYS A 20 -20.11 -3.80 -22.14
C LYS A 20 -21.06 -4.68 -21.30
N VAL A 21 -21.54 -5.77 -21.89
CA VAL A 21 -22.33 -6.78 -21.18
C VAL A 21 -21.54 -7.22 -19.93
N PRO A 22 -22.17 -7.28 -18.74
CA PRO A 22 -21.51 -7.79 -17.55
C PRO A 22 -20.96 -9.18 -17.83
N LYS A 23 -19.66 -9.34 -17.61
CA LYS A 23 -18.99 -10.64 -17.72
C LYS A 23 -19.34 -11.45 -16.48
N ASP A 24 -20.09 -12.52 -16.65
CA ASP A 24 -20.65 -13.27 -15.53
C ASP A 24 -19.62 -14.20 -14.85
N SER A 25 -18.52 -14.53 -15.53
CA SER A 25 -17.42 -15.31 -14.97
C SER A 25 -16.11 -14.53 -14.87
N TRP A 26 -15.35 -14.81 -13.80
CA TRP A 26 -14.00 -14.25 -13.62
C TRP A 26 -13.08 -14.55 -14.81
N PHE A 27 -13.20 -15.73 -15.41
CA PHE A 27 -12.38 -16.14 -16.56
C PHE A 27 -12.54 -15.23 -17.78
N GLU A 28 -13.73 -14.66 -18.01
CA GLU A 28 -13.96 -13.78 -19.16
C GLU A 28 -13.17 -12.46 -19.06
N ARG A 29 -12.73 -12.10 -17.85
CA ARG A 29 -11.90 -10.91 -17.59
C ARG A 29 -10.44 -11.13 -17.91
N LEU A 30 -9.99 -12.39 -17.93
CA LEU A 30 -8.62 -12.74 -18.29
C LEU A 30 -8.34 -12.47 -19.77
N THR A 31 -7.08 -12.20 -20.08
CA THR A 31 -6.56 -12.13 -21.44
C THR A 31 -6.51 -13.53 -22.08
N ASN A 32 -6.42 -13.60 -23.41
CA ASN A 32 -6.33 -14.89 -24.11
C ASN A 32 -5.07 -15.67 -23.69
N ASP A 33 -3.96 -14.97 -23.47
CA ASP A 33 -2.70 -15.58 -23.02
C ASP A 33 -2.80 -16.13 -21.60
N GLU A 34 -3.46 -15.41 -20.69
CA GLU A 34 -3.74 -15.90 -19.33
C GLU A 34 -4.63 -17.16 -19.35
N LEU A 35 -5.67 -17.18 -20.19
CA LEU A 35 -6.55 -18.35 -20.35
C LEU A 35 -5.78 -19.55 -20.89
N LYS A 36 -4.94 -19.37 -21.91
CA LYS A 36 -4.08 -20.46 -22.42
C LYS A 36 -3.08 -20.93 -21.37
N SER A 37 -2.49 -20.04 -20.60
CA SER A 37 -1.58 -20.41 -19.51
C SER A 37 -2.29 -21.23 -18.43
N LEU A 38 -3.53 -20.87 -18.11
CA LEU A 38 -4.33 -21.62 -17.15
C LEU A 38 -4.77 -22.98 -17.68
N CYS A 39 -5.22 -23.06 -18.94
CA CYS A 39 -5.50 -24.33 -19.60
C CYS A 39 -4.25 -25.22 -19.62
N LYS A 40 -3.07 -24.67 -19.90
CA LYS A 40 -1.80 -25.41 -19.89
C LYS A 40 -1.51 -25.97 -18.50
N SER A 41 -1.71 -25.15 -17.48
CA SER A 41 -1.54 -25.53 -16.07
C SER A 41 -2.49 -26.66 -15.68
N ALA A 42 -3.73 -26.61 -16.16
CA ALA A 42 -4.77 -27.62 -15.95
C ALA A 42 -4.66 -28.87 -16.86
N LYS A 43 -3.60 -28.99 -17.68
CA LYS A 43 -3.45 -30.03 -18.72
C LYS A 43 -4.61 -30.11 -19.72
N LEU A 44 -5.24 -28.97 -20.00
CA LEU A 44 -6.33 -28.84 -20.96
C LEU A 44 -5.80 -28.43 -22.34
N ARG A 45 -6.60 -28.72 -23.39
CA ARG A 45 -6.31 -28.30 -24.77
C ARG A 45 -6.19 -26.77 -24.87
N LEU A 46 -5.22 -26.27 -25.65
CA LEU A 46 -4.91 -24.83 -25.78
C LEU A 46 -5.50 -24.15 -27.02
N SER A 47 -6.03 -24.93 -27.97
CA SER A 47 -6.65 -24.38 -29.17
C SER A 47 -8.08 -23.91 -28.90
N GLY A 48 -8.53 -22.98 -29.72
CA GLY A 48 -9.90 -22.49 -29.72
C GLY A 48 -10.01 -20.97 -29.58
N THR A 49 -11.23 -20.49 -29.69
CA THR A 49 -11.56 -19.08 -29.42
C THR A 49 -11.57 -18.82 -27.90
N LYS A 50 -11.52 -17.55 -27.50
CA LYS A 50 -11.60 -17.16 -26.08
C LYS A 50 -12.79 -17.79 -25.33
N PRO A 51 -14.04 -17.75 -25.84
CA PRO A 51 -15.16 -18.39 -25.14
C PRO A 51 -15.01 -19.90 -25.01
N GLU A 52 -14.43 -20.59 -26.01
CA GLU A 52 -14.14 -22.03 -25.91
C GLU A 52 -13.11 -22.34 -24.80
N LEU A 53 -12.10 -21.49 -24.61
CA LEU A 53 -11.15 -21.64 -23.50
C LEU A 53 -11.84 -21.44 -22.15
N VAL A 54 -12.73 -20.45 -22.05
CA VAL A 54 -13.49 -20.18 -20.82
C VAL A 54 -14.41 -21.34 -20.47
N ALA A 55 -15.20 -21.84 -21.43
CA ALA A 55 -16.09 -22.98 -21.23
C ALA A 55 -15.32 -24.21 -20.74
N ARG A 56 -14.17 -24.50 -21.36
CA ARG A 56 -13.30 -25.63 -20.98
C ARG A 56 -12.78 -25.52 -19.54
N LEU A 57 -12.47 -24.30 -19.07
CA LEU A 57 -12.04 -24.06 -17.69
C LEU A 57 -13.20 -24.12 -16.70
N GLN A 58 -14.43 -23.83 -17.13
CA GLN A 58 -15.63 -23.95 -16.30
C GLN A 58 -16.11 -25.40 -16.18
N GLU A 59 -15.91 -26.22 -17.21
CA GLU A 59 -16.25 -27.64 -17.23
C GLU A 59 -15.24 -28.49 -16.44
N ASN A 60 -13.99 -28.04 -16.29
CA ASN A 60 -12.98 -28.78 -15.56
C ASN A 60 -13.11 -28.60 -14.05
N GLU A 61 -13.29 -29.69 -13.30
CA GLU A 61 -13.49 -29.68 -11.84
C GLU A 61 -12.37 -28.95 -11.07
N GLY A 62 -11.12 -29.08 -11.52
CA GLY A 62 -9.96 -28.46 -10.88
C GLY A 62 -9.90 -26.95 -11.04
N THR A 63 -10.59 -26.38 -12.03
CA THR A 63 -10.60 -24.93 -12.29
C THR A 63 -11.96 -24.27 -12.10
N ALA A 64 -13.07 -25.03 -12.21
CA ALA A 64 -14.43 -24.51 -12.19
C ALA A 64 -14.72 -23.60 -10.99
N ARG A 65 -14.26 -24.00 -9.79
CA ARG A 65 -14.45 -23.25 -8.54
C ARG A 65 -13.91 -21.81 -8.58
N PHE A 66 -12.86 -21.56 -9.37
CA PHE A 66 -12.25 -20.23 -9.48
C PHE A 66 -12.99 -19.31 -10.44
N GLY A 67 -13.87 -19.86 -11.29
CA GLY A 67 -14.64 -19.10 -12.28
C GLY A 67 -15.78 -18.28 -11.69
N VAL A 68 -16.23 -18.64 -10.47
CA VAL A 68 -17.29 -17.94 -9.74
C VAL A 68 -16.72 -16.69 -9.09
N GLU A 69 -17.30 -15.53 -9.41
CA GLU A 69 -16.93 -14.27 -8.78
C GLU A 69 -17.69 -14.07 -7.48
N SER A 70 -16.99 -13.64 -6.41
CA SER A 70 -17.66 -13.27 -5.17
C SER A 70 -18.44 -11.98 -5.37
N LYS A 71 -19.77 -12.04 -5.27
CA LYS A 71 -20.65 -10.86 -5.30
C LYS A 71 -21.36 -10.77 -3.95
N PRO A 72 -21.32 -9.62 -3.25
CA PRO A 72 -22.05 -9.47 -2.01
C PRO A 72 -23.55 -9.53 -2.28
N GLY A 73 -24.30 -10.07 -1.31
CA GLY A 73 -25.76 -10.01 -1.35
C GLY A 73 -26.24 -8.56 -1.42
N ARG A 74 -27.25 -8.31 -2.24
CA ARG A 74 -27.80 -6.97 -2.43
C ARG A 74 -29.31 -7.03 -2.59
N TRP A 75 -29.99 -6.19 -1.83
CA TRP A 75 -31.41 -5.92 -2.02
C TRP A 75 -31.68 -5.27 -3.39
N SER A 76 -32.58 -5.86 -4.18
CA SER A 76 -32.99 -5.32 -5.47
C SER A 76 -34.33 -4.61 -5.32
N PHE A 77 -34.32 -3.27 -5.30
CA PHE A 77 -35.55 -2.46 -5.26
C PHE A 77 -36.47 -2.66 -6.47
N LYS A 78 -35.94 -3.17 -7.59
CA LYS A 78 -36.77 -3.44 -8.79
C LYS A 78 -37.44 -4.80 -8.78
N ALA A 79 -36.82 -5.78 -8.14
CA ALA A 79 -37.35 -7.13 -8.06
C ALA A 79 -38.09 -7.36 -6.73
N GLU A 80 -38.05 -6.38 -5.81
CA GLU A 80 -38.54 -6.49 -4.44
C GLU A 80 -38.03 -7.74 -3.72
N ASP A 81 -36.82 -8.16 -4.08
CA ASP A 81 -36.23 -9.41 -3.61
C ASP A 81 -34.76 -9.22 -3.24
N PHE A 82 -34.30 -10.05 -2.32
CA PHE A 82 -32.92 -10.09 -1.87
C PHE A 82 -32.12 -11.01 -2.79
N ASN A 83 -31.16 -10.44 -3.54
CA ASN A 83 -30.18 -11.26 -4.22
C ASN A 83 -29.12 -11.68 -3.20
N PRO A 84 -28.99 -12.98 -2.86
CA PRO A 84 -28.06 -13.45 -1.85
C PRO A 84 -26.58 -13.26 -2.24
N GLY A 85 -26.30 -12.86 -3.49
CA GLY A 85 -24.95 -12.76 -4.00
C GLY A 85 -24.40 -14.13 -4.37
N THR A 86 -23.12 -14.16 -4.73
CA THR A 86 -22.42 -15.39 -5.10
C THR A 86 -21.20 -15.53 -4.21
N VAL A 87 -21.00 -16.73 -3.65
CA VAL A 87 -19.81 -17.05 -2.86
C VAL A 87 -18.77 -17.62 -3.82
N GLY A 88 -17.83 -16.76 -4.23
CA GLY A 88 -16.70 -17.15 -5.07
C GLY A 88 -15.40 -17.12 -4.28
N VAL A 89 -14.39 -17.85 -4.73
CA VAL A 89 -13.11 -17.94 -3.99
C VAL A 89 -12.46 -16.56 -3.87
N THR A 90 -12.23 -16.14 -2.62
CA THR A 90 -11.65 -14.83 -2.29
C THR A 90 -10.14 -14.83 -2.47
N LEU A 91 -9.54 -13.63 -2.54
CA LEU A 91 -8.08 -13.51 -2.68
C LEU A 91 -7.36 -14.04 -1.43
N ASP A 92 -7.94 -13.88 -0.25
CA ASP A 92 -7.33 -14.31 1.00
C ASP A 92 -7.44 -15.82 1.21
N GLU A 93 -8.54 -16.45 0.79
CA GLU A 93 -8.65 -17.91 0.67
C GLU A 93 -7.56 -18.48 -0.25
N LEU A 94 -7.38 -17.90 -1.45
CA LEU A 94 -6.32 -18.34 -2.37
C LEU A 94 -4.93 -18.23 -1.76
N LYS A 95 -4.67 -17.17 -0.98
CA LYS A 95 -3.39 -17.01 -0.28
C LYS A 95 -3.22 -18.05 0.81
N SER A 96 -4.27 -18.39 1.55
CA SER A 96 -4.26 -19.45 2.55
C SER A 96 -3.95 -20.79 1.91
N GLU A 97 -4.72 -21.18 0.87
CA GLU A 97 -4.50 -22.43 0.14
C GLU A 97 -3.07 -22.53 -0.42
N CYS A 98 -2.50 -21.41 -0.90
CA CYS A 98 -1.11 -21.38 -1.35
C CYS A 98 -0.12 -21.63 -0.20
N LYS A 99 -0.37 -21.07 0.99
CA LYS A 99 0.49 -21.31 2.17
C LYS A 99 0.39 -22.77 2.63
N ASP A 100 -0.82 -23.31 2.68
CA ASP A 100 -1.11 -24.68 3.09
C ASP A 100 -0.45 -25.68 2.13
N ALA A 101 -0.45 -25.37 0.83
CA ALA A 101 0.25 -26.14 -0.20
C ALA A 101 1.78 -25.87 -0.27
N GLY A 102 2.34 -25.01 0.60
CA GLY A 102 3.78 -24.70 0.61
C GLY A 102 4.29 -23.96 -0.63
N ILE A 103 3.41 -23.32 -1.40
CA ILE A 103 3.73 -22.55 -2.61
C ILE A 103 3.67 -21.04 -2.33
N SER A 104 4.24 -20.22 -3.22
CA SER A 104 4.23 -18.75 -3.05
C SER A 104 2.79 -18.21 -2.96
N SER A 105 2.48 -17.49 -1.88
CA SER A 105 1.18 -16.82 -1.65
C SER A 105 1.18 -15.35 -2.08
N THR A 106 2.14 -14.91 -2.88
CA THR A 106 2.27 -13.50 -3.31
C THR A 106 1.81 -13.31 -4.76
N GLY A 107 1.18 -12.18 -5.10
CA GLY A 107 0.84 -11.84 -6.49
C GLY A 107 -0.66 -11.60 -6.73
N THR A 108 -1.04 -11.53 -8.00
CA THR A 108 -2.43 -11.31 -8.44
C THR A 108 -3.27 -12.59 -8.28
N LYS A 109 -4.61 -12.46 -8.24
CA LYS A 109 -5.55 -13.60 -8.21
C LYS A 109 -5.21 -14.64 -9.27
N PHE A 110 -4.96 -14.20 -10.51
CA PHE A 110 -4.54 -15.07 -11.61
C PHE A 110 -3.30 -15.89 -11.27
N LYS A 111 -2.25 -15.26 -10.74
CA LYS A 111 -1.00 -15.95 -10.41
C LYS A 111 -1.13 -16.92 -9.24
N LEU A 112 -2.03 -16.65 -8.30
CA LEU A 112 -2.32 -17.59 -7.21
C LEU A 112 -3.07 -18.82 -7.73
N VAL A 113 -4.13 -18.61 -8.52
CA VAL A 113 -4.90 -19.70 -9.14
C VAL A 113 -4.02 -20.55 -10.06
N GLU A 114 -3.22 -19.91 -10.93
CA GLU A 114 -2.27 -20.60 -11.82
C GLU A 114 -1.33 -21.52 -11.04
N ARG A 115 -0.77 -21.06 -9.91
CA ARG A 115 0.12 -21.88 -9.08
C ARG A 115 -0.60 -23.04 -8.39
N LEU A 116 -1.80 -22.80 -7.86
CA LEU A 116 -2.59 -23.86 -7.22
C LEU A 116 -2.95 -24.96 -8.24
N VAL A 117 -3.36 -24.55 -9.45
CA VAL A 117 -3.66 -25.49 -10.53
C VAL A 117 -2.41 -26.23 -11.01
N GLN A 118 -1.26 -25.55 -11.11
CA GLN A 118 0.01 -26.20 -11.44
C GLN A 118 0.44 -27.19 -10.37
N HIS A 119 0.26 -26.85 -9.09
CA HIS A 119 0.58 -27.70 -7.96
C HIS A 119 -0.31 -28.95 -7.95
N ALA A 120 -1.62 -28.79 -8.13
CA ALA A 120 -2.57 -29.90 -8.18
C ALA A 120 -2.31 -30.85 -9.37
N ASN A 121 -1.86 -30.32 -10.51
CA ASN A 121 -1.62 -31.13 -11.71
C ASN A 121 -0.15 -31.55 -11.90
N GLY A 122 0.76 -31.12 -11.02
CA GLY A 122 2.20 -31.35 -11.14
C GLY A 122 2.85 -30.71 -12.38
N THR A 123 2.28 -29.62 -12.91
CA THR A 123 2.70 -29.00 -14.20
C THR A 123 3.63 -27.80 -14.07
N GLY A 124 4.22 -27.57 -12.90
CA GLY A 124 5.15 -26.46 -12.66
C GLY A 124 6.32 -26.84 -11.77
N ALA A 125 7.49 -26.26 -12.04
CA ALA A 125 8.58 -26.28 -11.07
C ALA A 125 8.12 -25.53 -9.81
N PRO A 126 8.23 -26.11 -8.60
CA PRO A 126 7.77 -25.47 -7.39
C PRO A 126 8.63 -24.23 -7.12
N LYS A 127 8.14 -23.06 -7.54
CA LYS A 127 8.65 -21.78 -7.02
C LYS A 127 8.16 -21.66 -5.59
N ARG A 128 8.86 -22.35 -4.68
CA ARG A 128 8.66 -22.26 -3.22
C ARG A 128 8.70 -20.79 -2.82
N ALA A 129 7.91 -20.42 -1.82
CA ALA A 129 7.93 -19.07 -1.29
C ALA A 129 9.36 -18.70 -0.87
N ALA A 130 9.99 -17.75 -1.56
CA ALA A 130 11.41 -17.43 -1.40
C ALA A 130 11.84 -16.98 0.01
N ASN A 131 10.88 -16.73 0.90
CA ASN A 131 11.12 -16.28 2.26
C ASN A 131 10.92 -17.38 3.31
N VAL A 132 10.53 -18.60 2.94
CA VAL A 132 10.33 -19.68 3.92
C VAL A 132 11.68 -20.30 4.30
N MET A 133 11.96 -20.40 5.61
CA MET A 133 13.14 -21.09 6.11
C MET A 133 13.02 -22.59 5.84
N LEU A 134 14.15 -23.21 5.48
CA LEU A 134 14.25 -24.65 5.31
C LEU A 134 15.08 -25.21 6.47
N ASN A 135 14.65 -26.37 6.94
CA ASN A 135 15.47 -27.23 7.78
C ASN A 135 16.64 -27.82 6.95
N PRO A 136 17.69 -28.36 7.59
CA PRO A 136 18.84 -28.94 6.89
C PRO A 136 18.50 -30.08 5.92
N ASP A 137 17.38 -30.76 6.16
CA ASP A 137 16.80 -31.82 5.33
C ASP A 137 16.05 -31.29 4.08
N GLY A 138 15.96 -29.97 3.90
CA GLY A 138 15.24 -29.33 2.80
C GLY A 138 13.72 -29.26 2.98
N SER A 139 13.20 -29.64 4.15
CA SER A 139 11.79 -29.49 4.53
C SER A 139 11.50 -28.05 5.00
N THR A 140 10.24 -27.62 4.88
CA THR A 140 9.79 -26.30 5.36
C THR A 140 9.89 -26.24 6.88
N ALA A 141 10.56 -25.22 7.42
CA ALA A 141 10.55 -24.97 8.86
C ALA A 141 9.18 -24.41 9.27
N TYR A 142 8.54 -25.02 10.27
CA TYR A 142 7.30 -24.56 10.87
C TYR A 142 7.55 -24.11 12.32
N ASP A 143 6.82 -23.10 12.77
CA ASP A 143 6.80 -22.69 14.18
C ASP A 143 5.93 -23.63 15.02
N GLU A 144 5.93 -23.41 16.34
CA GLU A 144 5.16 -24.18 17.33
C GLU A 144 3.65 -24.17 17.07
N ASN A 145 3.16 -23.21 16.27
CA ASN A 145 1.76 -23.04 15.89
C ASN A 145 1.45 -23.60 14.50
N GLY A 146 2.41 -24.28 13.85
CA GLY A 146 2.23 -24.87 12.52
C GLY A 146 2.33 -23.87 11.36
N ASN A 147 2.83 -22.65 11.58
CA ASN A 147 3.05 -21.67 10.52
C ASN A 147 4.47 -21.75 9.96
N ALA A 148 4.62 -21.63 8.65
CA ALA A 148 5.93 -21.61 8.01
C ALA A 148 6.80 -20.44 8.52
N VAL A 149 8.00 -20.74 9.01
CA VAL A 149 8.95 -19.76 9.53
C VAL A 149 9.48 -18.91 8.37
N VAL A 150 9.22 -17.60 8.42
CA VAL A 150 9.64 -16.66 7.37
C VAL A 150 10.95 -15.98 7.74
N LYS A 151 11.96 -16.03 6.86
CA LYS A 151 13.23 -15.31 7.01
C LYS A 151 12.96 -13.80 7.08
N LYS A 152 13.15 -13.20 8.26
CA LYS A 152 13.15 -11.73 8.40
C LYS A 152 14.27 -11.17 7.52
N ARG A 153 13.91 -10.26 6.60
CA ARG A 153 14.91 -9.57 5.76
C ARG A 153 15.81 -8.75 6.68
N LYS A 154 17.13 -8.80 6.45
CA LYS A 154 18.08 -7.91 7.14
C LYS A 154 17.64 -6.45 6.89
N PRO A 155 17.66 -5.56 7.90
CA PRO A 155 17.40 -4.14 7.69
C PRO A 155 18.30 -3.61 6.56
N SER A 156 17.73 -2.88 5.62
CA SER A 156 18.50 -2.27 4.54
C SER A 156 19.50 -1.30 5.13
N THR A 157 20.79 -1.49 4.84
CA THR A 157 21.87 -0.57 5.22
C THR A 157 22.02 0.60 4.24
N VAL A 158 21.17 0.66 3.20
CA VAL A 158 21.22 1.73 2.20
C VAL A 158 20.82 3.05 2.87
N ARG A 159 21.70 4.04 2.73
CA ARG A 159 21.49 5.40 3.24
C ARG A 159 20.21 6.00 2.63
N PRO A 160 19.32 6.59 3.45
CA PRO A 160 18.11 7.26 2.96
C PRO A 160 18.42 8.37 1.96
N ASP A 161 17.55 8.51 0.96
CA ASP A 161 17.58 9.61 -0.01
C ASP A 161 16.56 10.67 0.42
N VAL A 162 17.05 11.74 1.07
CA VAL A 162 16.21 12.80 1.66
C VAL A 162 15.35 13.52 0.63
N ASN A 163 15.84 13.68 -0.61
CA ASN A 163 15.08 14.31 -1.69
C ASN A 163 13.87 13.46 -2.08
N LYS A 164 14.02 12.13 -2.07
CA LYS A 164 12.90 11.21 -2.30
C LYS A 164 11.93 11.19 -1.14
N VAL A 165 12.41 11.35 0.09
CA VAL A 165 11.55 11.48 1.28
C VAL A 165 10.67 12.74 1.15
N GLU A 166 11.27 13.89 0.87
CA GLU A 166 10.52 15.14 0.68
C GLU A 166 9.53 15.01 -0.49
N ALA A 167 9.99 14.52 -1.65
CA ALA A 167 9.13 14.34 -2.82
C ALA A 167 7.93 13.42 -2.52
N ARG A 168 8.14 12.36 -1.74
CA ARG A 168 7.06 11.45 -1.31
C ARG A 168 6.05 12.19 -0.43
N MET A 169 6.51 12.99 0.53
CA MET A 169 5.62 13.79 1.38
C MET A 169 4.85 14.84 0.58
N MET A 170 5.53 15.59 -0.27
CA MET A 170 4.92 16.58 -1.17
C MET A 170 3.86 15.92 -2.07
N SER A 171 4.16 14.74 -2.62
CA SER A 171 3.20 14.01 -3.47
C SER A 171 1.95 13.54 -2.73
N LYS A 172 2.03 13.38 -1.41
CA LYS A 172 0.90 13.01 -0.55
C LYS A 172 0.07 14.21 -0.15
N ILE A 173 0.71 15.34 0.13
CA ILE A 173 0.07 16.59 0.55
C ILE A 173 -0.62 17.29 -0.63
N PHE A 174 0.08 17.40 -1.77
CA PHE A 174 -0.34 18.20 -2.93
C PHE A 174 -0.94 17.31 -4.02
N VAL A 175 -2.15 16.84 -3.75
CA VAL A 175 -2.90 15.90 -4.57
C VAL A 175 -4.13 16.55 -5.19
N ASP A 176 -4.52 16.09 -6.39
CA ASP A 176 -5.80 16.51 -6.99
C ASP A 176 -6.99 15.90 -6.23
N LYS A 177 -7.83 16.79 -5.69
CA LYS A 177 -8.97 16.46 -4.82
C LYS A 177 -10.32 16.52 -5.55
N SER A 178 -10.32 16.86 -6.84
CA SER A 178 -11.55 17.07 -7.64
C SER A 178 -12.49 15.85 -7.68
N LYS A 179 -11.93 14.65 -7.53
CA LYS A 179 -12.68 13.37 -7.61
C LYS A 179 -12.73 12.61 -6.28
N TRP A 180 -12.42 13.27 -5.17
CA TRP A 180 -12.37 12.59 -3.88
C TRP A 180 -13.75 12.36 -3.29
N SER A 181 -13.93 11.20 -2.67
CA SER A 181 -15.10 10.96 -1.82
C SER A 181 -15.01 11.84 -0.56
N ASN A 182 -16.16 12.06 0.09
CA ASN A 182 -16.22 12.79 1.36
C ASN A 182 -15.30 12.15 2.43
N MET A 183 -15.26 10.81 2.49
CA MET A 183 -14.38 10.09 3.42
C MET A 183 -12.90 10.41 3.17
N LYS A 184 -12.47 10.32 1.90
CA LYS A 184 -11.08 10.62 1.52
C LYS A 184 -10.69 12.07 1.84
N TRP A 185 -11.63 12.99 1.69
CA TRP A 185 -11.46 14.39 2.09
C TRP A 185 -11.21 14.56 3.59
N LYS A 186 -11.94 13.80 4.42
CA LYS A 186 -11.83 13.83 5.89
C LYS A 186 -10.55 13.17 6.40
N GLU A 187 -10.11 12.08 5.77
CA GLU A 187 -8.95 11.29 6.19
C GLU A 187 -7.60 11.79 5.66
N HIS A 188 -7.60 12.79 4.79
CA HIS A 188 -6.39 13.20 4.08
C HIS A 188 -5.23 13.57 5.02
N THR A 189 -5.44 14.46 6.00
CA THR A 189 -4.37 14.85 6.93
C THR A 189 -3.88 13.65 7.76
N ASN A 190 -4.77 12.73 8.17
CA ASN A 190 -4.37 11.50 8.85
C ASN A 190 -3.46 10.66 7.96
N ALA A 191 -3.85 10.44 6.70
CA ALA A 191 -3.08 9.65 5.75
C ALA A 191 -1.69 10.25 5.47
N VAL A 192 -1.57 11.59 5.48
CA VAL A 192 -0.27 12.28 5.36
C VAL A 192 0.60 12.02 6.59
N CYS A 193 0.05 12.18 7.80
CA CYS A 193 0.81 11.98 9.05
C CYS A 193 1.24 10.51 9.22
N GLU A 194 0.34 9.57 8.94
CA GLU A 194 0.66 8.13 8.96
C GLU A 194 1.75 7.76 7.95
N GLU A 195 1.76 8.39 6.77
CA GLU A 195 2.81 8.16 5.80
C GLU A 195 4.16 8.68 6.33
N GLY A 196 4.17 9.86 6.94
CA GLY A 196 5.34 10.41 7.61
C GLY A 196 5.89 9.46 8.68
N GLU A 197 5.01 8.94 9.53
CA GLU A 197 5.39 8.02 10.61
C GLU A 197 5.95 6.71 10.08
N LYS A 198 5.34 6.17 9.02
CA LYS A 198 5.84 4.98 8.31
C LYS A 198 7.24 5.21 7.74
N ILE A 199 7.51 6.40 7.19
CA ILE A 199 8.83 6.75 6.65
C ILE A 199 9.87 6.82 7.78
N ILE A 200 9.59 7.56 8.86
CA ILE A 200 10.52 7.71 9.99
C ILE A 200 10.80 6.35 10.64
N THR A 201 9.78 5.54 10.85
CA THR A 201 9.96 4.19 11.40
C THR A 201 10.84 3.33 10.50
N ALA A 202 10.61 3.35 9.18
CA ALA A 202 11.36 2.53 8.23
C ALA A 202 12.81 2.99 8.02
N GLU A 203 13.05 4.30 7.97
CA GLU A 203 14.34 4.89 7.58
C GLU A 203 15.20 5.30 8.77
N VAL A 204 14.61 5.56 9.94
CA VAL A 204 15.32 6.02 11.14
C VAL A 204 15.30 4.96 12.24
N VAL A 205 14.12 4.51 12.68
CA VAL A 205 13.97 3.60 13.83
C VAL A 205 14.49 2.19 13.51
N ASN A 206 14.13 1.65 12.35
CA ASN A 206 14.51 0.30 11.93
C ASN A 206 15.94 0.20 11.40
N LYS A 207 16.60 1.33 11.13
CA LYS A 207 17.96 1.41 10.58
C LYS A 207 18.96 1.86 11.64
N PRO A 208 20.26 1.55 11.48
CA PRO A 208 21.26 1.90 12.49
C PRO A 208 21.62 3.38 12.52
N HIS A 209 21.16 4.21 11.58
CA HIS A 209 21.57 5.62 11.44
C HIS A 209 21.41 6.43 12.72
N PHE A 210 20.30 6.26 13.44
CA PHE A 210 20.06 6.96 14.70
C PHE A 210 21.04 6.52 15.80
N LYS A 211 21.27 5.20 15.94
CA LYS A 211 22.23 4.64 16.91
C LYS A 211 23.67 5.05 16.61
N LEU A 212 24.01 5.22 15.33
CA LEU A 212 25.30 5.68 14.85
C LEU A 212 25.47 7.20 14.92
N ARG A 213 24.47 7.93 15.42
CA ARG A 213 24.44 9.40 15.48
C ARG A 213 24.73 10.05 14.12
N ASP A 214 24.24 9.42 13.05
CA ASP A 214 24.35 9.95 11.69
C ASP A 214 23.32 11.10 11.50
N PRO A 215 23.74 12.30 11.08
CA PRO A 215 22.83 13.43 10.84
C PRO A 215 21.64 13.08 9.94
N ILE A 216 21.81 12.11 9.04
CA ILE A 216 20.75 11.64 8.14
C ILE A 216 19.47 11.21 8.88
N ALA A 217 19.58 10.74 10.13
CA ALA A 217 18.44 10.36 10.94
C ALA A 217 17.48 11.54 11.17
N TYR A 218 18.02 12.70 11.52
CA TYR A 218 17.22 13.91 11.71
C TYR A 218 16.92 14.61 10.40
N ASP A 219 17.79 14.53 9.40
CA ASP A 219 17.47 15.09 8.08
C ASP A 219 16.23 14.41 7.49
N VAL A 220 16.06 13.09 7.67
CA VAL A 220 14.81 12.39 7.31
C VAL A 220 13.62 12.93 8.09
N CYS A 221 13.75 13.13 9.41
CA CYS A 221 12.67 13.68 10.23
C CYS A 221 12.27 15.09 9.76
N ILE A 222 13.24 15.96 9.48
CA ILE A 222 13.02 17.32 8.97
C ILE A 222 12.29 17.27 7.62
N ASN A 223 12.75 16.44 6.68
CA ASN A 223 12.13 16.29 5.36
C ASN A 223 10.73 15.65 5.40
N VAL A 224 10.34 15.06 6.54
CA VAL A 224 8.95 14.62 6.79
C VAL A 224 8.12 15.75 7.41
N LEU A 225 8.63 16.41 8.45
CA LEU A 225 7.88 17.38 9.24
C LEU A 225 7.73 18.74 8.55
N ASP A 226 8.76 19.20 7.86
CA ASP A 226 8.75 20.54 7.24
C ASP A 226 7.66 20.70 6.17
N PRO A 227 7.47 19.76 5.21
CA PRO A 227 6.34 19.82 4.27
C PRO A 227 4.98 19.88 4.97
N ILE A 228 4.81 19.11 6.04
CA ILE A 228 3.57 19.10 6.83
C ILE A 228 3.38 20.47 7.50
N SER A 229 4.41 21.03 8.12
CA SER A 229 4.33 22.33 8.79
C SER A 229 4.03 23.47 7.81
N ARG A 230 4.64 23.48 6.62
CA ARG A 230 4.36 24.44 5.54
C ARG A 230 2.92 24.32 5.03
N ALA A 231 2.43 23.10 4.87
CA ALA A 231 1.10 22.85 4.39
C ALA A 231 0.01 23.02 5.46
N TRP A 232 0.38 23.07 6.74
CA TRP A 232 -0.56 23.07 7.87
C TRP A 232 -1.59 24.18 7.75
N ASP A 233 -1.18 25.44 7.63
CA ASP A 233 -2.10 26.57 7.58
C ASP A 233 -2.65 26.85 6.17
N SER A 234 -2.32 26.01 5.19
CA SER A 234 -2.80 26.13 3.81
C SER A 234 -4.07 25.32 3.54
N THR A 235 -4.64 25.46 2.34
CA THR A 235 -5.73 24.61 1.83
C THR A 235 -5.23 23.25 1.29
N ALA A 236 -3.91 23.01 1.35
CA ALA A 236 -3.31 21.76 0.88
C ALA A 236 -3.66 20.58 1.78
N LEU A 237 -3.70 20.74 3.09
CA LEU A 237 -4.20 19.70 4.01
C LEU A 237 -5.71 19.86 4.21
N THR A 238 -6.43 18.74 4.29
CA THR A 238 -7.91 18.74 4.32
C THR A 238 -8.44 17.77 5.37
N GLY A 239 -9.66 18.04 5.85
CA GLY A 239 -10.37 17.22 6.82
C GLY A 239 -10.84 18.04 8.02
N GLN A 240 -12.06 17.80 8.47
CA GLN A 240 -12.62 18.40 9.69
C GLN A 240 -11.83 17.87 10.90
N GLY A 241 -11.20 18.75 11.68
CA GLY A 241 -10.52 18.37 12.94
C GLY A 241 -9.09 17.81 12.81
N ARG A 242 -8.29 18.34 11.88
CA ARG A 242 -6.85 18.06 11.62
C ARG A 242 -6.18 17.05 12.58
N SER A 243 -6.37 15.76 12.28
CA SER A 243 -5.57 14.60 12.69
C SER A 243 -4.93 14.64 14.08
N SER A 244 -5.71 14.87 15.15
CA SER A 244 -5.19 14.92 16.52
C SER A 244 -4.27 13.74 16.85
N TYR A 245 -4.77 12.55 16.57
CA TYR A 245 -4.10 11.31 16.94
C TYR A 245 -2.87 11.06 16.06
N ALA A 246 -3.04 11.02 14.73
CA ALA A 246 -1.94 10.67 13.82
C ALA A 246 -0.81 11.73 13.80
N LEU A 247 -1.15 13.02 13.93
CA LEU A 247 -0.12 14.05 14.10
C LEU A 247 0.59 13.89 15.45
N SER A 248 -0.16 13.63 16.52
CA SER A 248 0.44 13.42 17.84
C SER A 248 1.37 12.21 17.84
N GLU A 249 0.99 11.09 17.22
CA GLU A 249 1.87 9.92 17.09
C GLU A 249 3.16 10.29 16.35
N LEU A 250 3.05 10.91 15.17
CA LEU A 250 4.20 11.34 14.38
C LEU A 250 5.15 12.26 15.18
N VAL A 251 4.58 13.28 15.84
CA VAL A 251 5.37 14.24 16.63
C VAL A 251 5.97 13.56 17.87
N ASN A 252 5.23 12.70 18.57
CA ASN A 252 5.73 11.96 19.73
C ASN A 252 6.91 11.04 19.34
N THR A 253 6.85 10.38 18.20
CA THR A 253 7.96 9.55 17.70
C THR A 253 9.22 10.38 17.47
N VAL A 254 9.10 11.55 16.83
CA VAL A 254 10.26 12.43 16.61
C VAL A 254 10.76 13.04 17.91
N GLU A 255 9.88 13.41 18.83
CA GLU A 255 10.29 13.93 20.14
C GLU A 255 11.01 12.87 20.98
N TRP A 256 10.55 11.62 20.94
CA TRP A 256 11.26 10.52 21.57
C TRP A 256 12.68 10.38 21.00
N LEU A 257 12.84 10.45 19.67
CA LEU A 257 14.16 10.46 19.03
C LEU A 257 15.00 11.67 19.48
N VAL A 258 14.41 12.87 19.56
CA VAL A 258 15.10 14.09 20.03
C VAL A 258 15.56 13.96 21.49
N GLU A 259 14.80 13.29 22.35
CA GLU A 259 15.16 13.07 23.75
C GLU A 259 16.29 12.03 23.88
N GLU A 260 16.20 10.91 23.17
CA GLU A 260 17.24 9.87 23.12
C GLU A 260 18.54 10.37 22.47
N GLY A 261 18.45 11.28 21.50
CA GLY A 261 19.61 11.83 20.78
C GLY A 261 20.40 12.90 21.54
N LYS A 262 20.20 13.06 22.85
CA LYS A 262 21.00 13.96 23.69
C LYS A 262 22.50 13.63 23.60
N PRO A 263 23.39 14.63 23.74
CA PRO A 263 24.83 14.37 23.80
C PRO A 263 25.13 13.55 25.06
N ALA A 264 25.97 12.52 24.91
CA ALA A 264 26.26 11.54 25.96
C ALA A 264 27.42 11.96 26.90
N GLY A 265 28.07 13.11 26.66
CA GLY A 265 29.24 13.56 27.40
C GLY A 265 30.13 14.49 26.59
N ASP A 266 31.44 14.37 26.79
CA ASP A 266 32.46 15.19 26.12
C ASP A 266 32.46 14.99 24.60
N MET A 267 32.70 16.08 23.88
CA MET A 267 32.77 16.08 22.42
C MET A 267 33.92 15.18 21.93
N PRO A 268 33.75 14.48 20.79
CA PRO A 268 34.81 13.66 20.22
C PRO A 268 36.10 14.45 20.01
N ALA A 269 37.25 13.87 20.37
CA ALA A 269 38.56 14.50 20.19
C ALA A 269 38.95 14.66 18.72
N LEU A 270 38.40 13.81 17.84
CA LEU A 270 38.69 13.81 16.42
C LEU A 270 37.82 14.83 15.67
N GLU A 271 38.44 15.73 14.91
CA GLU A 271 37.77 16.84 14.22
C GLU A 271 36.60 16.40 13.33
N GLU A 272 36.74 15.28 12.61
CA GLU A 272 35.68 14.77 11.72
C GLU A 272 34.47 14.23 12.48
N GLU A 273 34.71 13.55 13.60
CA GLU A 273 33.66 13.06 14.49
C GLU A 273 32.97 14.21 15.20
N ARG A 274 33.73 15.23 15.60
CA ARG A 274 33.19 16.47 16.18
C ARG A 274 32.26 17.19 15.19
N LYS A 275 32.69 17.37 13.94
CA LYS A 275 31.84 17.96 12.88
C LYS A 275 30.59 17.13 12.60
N ARG A 276 30.68 15.80 12.66
CA ARG A 276 29.52 14.91 12.50
C ARG A 276 28.54 15.08 13.65
N GLU A 277 29.03 15.08 14.88
CA GLU A 277 28.22 15.27 16.09
C GLU A 277 27.58 16.67 16.12
N GLU A 278 28.31 17.72 15.76
CA GLU A 278 27.77 19.08 15.63
C GLU A 278 26.63 19.15 14.61
N LYS A 279 26.78 18.49 13.45
CA LYS A 279 25.70 18.40 12.46
C LYS A 279 24.50 17.63 12.98
N PHE A 280 24.73 16.48 13.62
CA PHE A 280 23.67 15.67 14.22
C PHE A 280 22.87 16.47 15.26
N LEU A 281 23.55 17.21 16.12
CA LEU A 281 22.94 18.08 17.13
C LEU A 281 22.23 19.29 16.50
N THR A 282 22.74 19.82 15.39
CA THR A 282 22.09 20.92 14.66
C THR A 282 20.78 20.45 14.04
N SER A 283 20.79 19.35 13.27
CA SER A 283 19.59 18.74 12.70
C SER A 283 18.61 18.30 13.80
N ARG A 284 19.09 17.83 14.96
CA ARG A 284 18.25 17.54 16.13
C ARG A 284 17.48 18.76 16.63
N ARG A 285 18.16 19.91 16.78
CA ARG A 285 17.51 21.16 17.23
C ARG A 285 16.46 21.62 16.23
N GLU A 286 16.74 21.49 14.95
CA GLU A 286 15.79 21.83 13.88
C GLU A 286 14.57 20.91 13.90
N ALA A 287 14.76 19.60 14.00
CA ALA A 287 13.67 18.63 14.16
C ALA A 287 12.80 18.94 15.39
N LYS A 288 13.43 19.31 16.52
CA LYS A 288 12.74 19.75 17.73
C LYS A 288 11.90 21.01 17.49
N ALA A 289 12.48 22.02 16.85
CA ALA A 289 11.78 23.27 16.55
C ALA A 289 10.56 23.04 15.64
N LEU A 290 10.66 22.11 14.67
CA LEU A 290 9.53 21.71 13.84
C LEU A 290 8.42 21.01 14.63
N CYS A 291 8.78 20.12 15.57
CA CYS A 291 7.80 19.49 16.48
C CYS A 291 7.06 20.53 17.31
N GLU A 292 7.79 21.47 17.93
CA GLU A 292 7.21 22.56 18.73
C GLU A 292 6.28 23.45 17.89
N LYS A 293 6.71 23.79 16.66
CA LYS A 293 5.90 24.57 15.72
C LYS A 293 4.62 23.83 15.33
N LEU A 294 4.69 22.55 14.98
CA LEU A 294 3.52 21.73 14.65
C LEU A 294 2.56 21.58 15.84
N ARG A 295 3.08 21.37 17.06
CA ARG A 295 2.24 21.37 18.28
C ARG A 295 1.56 22.71 18.50
N ALA A 296 2.27 23.82 18.32
CA ALA A 296 1.69 25.15 18.47
C ALA A 296 0.60 25.42 17.42
N GLN A 297 0.86 25.05 16.17
CA GLN A 297 -0.12 25.12 15.09
C GLN A 297 -1.33 24.24 15.39
N TYR A 298 -1.14 23.02 15.88
CA TYR A 298 -2.22 22.12 16.27
C TYR A 298 -3.07 22.66 17.43
N LYS A 299 -2.45 23.14 18.52
CA LYS A 299 -3.16 23.72 19.68
C LYS A 299 -4.09 24.87 19.28
N ARG A 300 -3.67 25.73 18.35
CA ARG A 300 -4.50 26.83 17.83
C ARG A 300 -5.82 26.36 17.22
N TRP A 301 -5.85 25.16 16.63
CA TRP A 301 -7.03 24.62 15.94
C TRP A 301 -7.94 23.77 16.82
N VAL A 302 -7.45 23.25 17.95
CA VAL A 302 -8.21 22.38 18.86
C VAL A 302 -8.88 23.16 19.99
N THR A 303 -8.37 24.35 20.30
CA THR A 303 -8.88 25.20 21.39
C THR A 303 -9.96 26.18 20.92
N ILE A 304 -10.46 26.03 19.68
CA ILE A 304 -11.56 26.78 19.08
C ILE A 304 -12.71 25.80 18.84
#